data_AF-A0AAW2R1T8-F1
#
_entry.id   AF-A0AAW2R1T8-F1
#
_cell.length_a   1.000
_cell.length_b   1.000
_cell.length_c   1.000
_cell.angle_alpha   90.00
_cell.angle_beta   90.00
_cell.angle_gamma   90.00
#
_symmetry.space_group_name_H-M   'P 1'
#
loop_
_entity.id
_entity.type
_entity.pdbx_description
1 polymer ?
#
loop_
_entity_poly.entity_id
_entity_poly.type
_entity_poly.pdbx_seq_one_letter_code
_entity_poly.pdbx_strand_id
1 'polypeptide(L)'
;MRVGTMIKPLVDYLVSLGLPKKILARMFEKRAYILGYNLEETVKPNVDCLMSFGIKNEALPSVIAQYPQILGLPLKAKLSSQQYFFNLKLKIDPDGFARVIERMPQIVSLNQNVIMKPVDFLLGRGIPAEDVAKMVVKCPQLLALQVGLMKNSYYYFKSEMGRPVKELVEFPEYLTYSLESRIKPRYQRLQSKGIRCSLAWFLNCSDQRFEERLKGEYIEAESSCPSFYMGGRLELPGSDLVSEEEESDDEMLYRRTVAL
;
A
#
# COMPACT_ATOMS: atom_id res chain seq x y z
N MET A 1 -16.60 16.48 -28.56
CA MET A 1 -15.94 15.17 -28.38
C MET A 1 -16.76 14.13 -29.14
N ARG A 2 -16.19 13.40 -30.10
CA ARG A 2 -16.94 12.41 -30.90
C ARG A 2 -16.82 11.03 -30.24
N VAL A 3 -17.95 10.46 -29.81
CA VAL A 3 -18.00 9.20 -29.06
C VAL A 3 -17.37 8.04 -29.84
N GLY A 4 -17.70 7.91 -31.13
CA GLY A 4 -17.23 6.81 -31.96
C GLY A 4 -15.73 6.84 -32.31
N THR A 5 -15.12 8.02 -32.39
CA THR A 5 -13.73 8.15 -32.88
C THR A 5 -12.70 8.40 -31.79
N MET A 6 -13.11 8.88 -30.61
CA MET A 6 -12.18 9.21 -29.52
C MET A 6 -12.42 8.35 -28.29
N ILE A 7 -13.69 8.22 -27.86
CA ILE A 7 -14.02 7.54 -26.60
C ILE A 7 -13.90 6.02 -26.76
N LYS A 8 -14.49 5.45 -27.83
CA LYS A 8 -14.43 4.00 -28.05
C LYS A 8 -13.00 3.46 -28.13
N PRO A 9 -12.09 4.02 -28.96
CA PRO A 9 -10.71 3.54 -29.00
C PRO A 9 -9.97 3.65 -27.67
N LEU A 10 -10.19 4.72 -26.90
CA LEU A 10 -9.60 4.88 -25.58
C LEU A 10 -10.10 3.80 -24.60
N VAL A 11 -11.41 3.54 -24.58
CA VAL A 11 -12.00 2.50 -23.73
C VAL A 11 -11.47 1.12 -24.12
N ASP A 12 -11.46 0.80 -25.42
CA ASP A 12 -10.99 -0.49 -25.92
C ASP A 12 -9.50 -0.71 -25.57
N TYR A 13 -8.67 0.33 -25.68
CA TYR A 13 -7.28 0.28 -25.25
C TYR A 13 -7.12 0.03 -23.75
N LEU A 14 -7.83 0.77 -22.89
CA LEU A 14 -7.74 0.58 -21.44
C LEU A 14 -8.26 -0.80 -21.00
N VAL A 15 -9.29 -1.33 -21.68
CA VAL A 15 -9.74 -2.71 -21.47
C VAL A 15 -8.65 -3.70 -21.89
N SER A 16 -7.95 -3.46 -22.99
CA SER A 16 -6.83 -4.31 -23.44
C SER A 16 -5.65 -4.33 -22.48
N LEU A 17 -5.48 -3.29 -21.65
CA LEU A 17 -4.51 -3.26 -20.56
C LEU A 17 -4.94 -4.07 -19.33
N GLY A 18 -6.19 -4.53 -19.27
CA GLY A 18 -6.75 -5.30 -18.16
C GLY A 18 -7.69 -4.51 -17.23
N LEU A 19 -8.08 -3.27 -17.56
CA LEU A 19 -9.03 -2.54 -16.72
C LEU A 19 -10.48 -3.04 -16.92
N PRO A 20 -11.19 -3.44 -15.85
CA PRO A 20 -12.59 -3.85 -15.96
C PRO A 20 -13.49 -2.68 -16.39
N LYS A 21 -14.45 -2.94 -17.28
CA LYS A 21 -15.39 -1.90 -17.77
C LYS A 21 -16.13 -1.16 -16.66
N LYS A 22 -16.45 -1.84 -15.56
CA LYS A 22 -17.11 -1.24 -14.38
C LYS A 22 -16.21 -0.21 -13.67
N ILE A 23 -14.91 -0.48 -13.58
CA ILE A 23 -13.93 0.44 -13.02
C ILE A 23 -13.75 1.64 -13.97
N LEU A 24 -13.63 1.40 -15.27
CA LEU A 24 -13.54 2.47 -16.28
C LEU A 24 -14.75 3.39 -16.26
N ALA A 25 -15.97 2.85 -16.19
CA ALA A 25 -17.19 3.64 -16.12
C ALA A 25 -17.15 4.63 -14.94
N ARG A 26 -16.80 4.16 -13.74
CA ARG A 26 -16.67 5.01 -12.55
C ARG A 26 -15.52 6.00 -12.63
N MET A 27 -14.40 5.57 -13.22
CA MET A 27 -13.25 6.43 -13.45
C MET A 27 -13.65 7.64 -14.31
N PHE A 28 -14.39 7.42 -15.40
CA PHE A 28 -14.86 8.50 -16.26
C PHE A 28 -15.99 9.32 -15.64
N GLU A 29 -16.87 8.71 -14.86
CA GLU A 29 -17.91 9.42 -14.09
C GLU A 29 -17.29 10.44 -13.14
N LYS A 30 -16.28 10.03 -12.35
CA LYS A 30 -15.59 10.92 -11.40
C LYS A 30 -14.63 11.90 -12.08
N ARG A 31 -14.07 11.53 -13.24
CA ARG A 31 -12.94 12.24 -13.87
C ARG A 31 -13.13 12.34 -15.39
N ALA A 32 -14.19 13.04 -15.79
CA ALA A 32 -14.55 13.22 -17.19
C ALA A 32 -13.43 13.83 -18.06
N TYR A 33 -12.50 14.59 -17.46
CA TYR A 33 -11.37 15.20 -18.18
C TYR A 33 -10.45 14.18 -18.88
N ILE A 34 -10.39 12.93 -18.42
CA ILE A 34 -9.54 11.88 -19.01
C ILE A 34 -9.97 11.57 -20.45
N LEU A 35 -11.27 11.73 -20.75
CA LEU A 35 -11.81 11.51 -22.10
C LEU A 35 -11.28 12.52 -23.12
N GLY A 36 -10.68 13.62 -22.65
CA GLY A 36 -10.02 14.63 -23.50
C GLY A 36 -8.59 14.27 -23.89
N TYR A 37 -7.99 13.23 -23.33
CA TYR A 37 -6.60 12.85 -23.66
C TYR A 37 -6.51 12.23 -25.06
N ASN A 38 -5.44 12.57 -25.78
CA ASN A 38 -5.13 11.96 -27.06
C ASN A 38 -4.56 10.54 -26.83
N LEU A 39 -5.19 9.53 -27.44
CA LEU A 39 -4.80 8.14 -27.28
C LEU A 39 -3.39 7.86 -27.79
N GLU A 40 -3.05 8.34 -29.00
CA GLU A 40 -1.78 8.03 -29.67
C GLU A 40 -0.65 8.96 -29.20
N GLU A 41 -0.96 10.24 -28.98
CA GLU A 41 0.07 11.23 -28.63
C GLU A 41 0.36 11.32 -27.13
N THR A 42 -0.55 10.86 -26.28
CA THR A 42 -0.44 11.06 -24.81
C THR A 42 -0.61 9.77 -24.03
N VAL A 43 -1.73 9.06 -24.20
CA VAL A 43 -2.07 7.90 -23.34
C VAL A 43 -1.11 6.74 -23.57
N LYS A 44 -0.94 6.26 -24.81
CA LYS A 44 -0.02 5.15 -25.13
C LYS A 44 1.44 5.46 -24.76
N PRO A 45 2.02 6.61 -25.14
CA PRO A 45 3.38 6.97 -24.72
C PRO A 45 3.56 7.01 -23.20
N ASN A 46 2.55 7.45 -22.45
CA ASN A 46 2.61 7.46 -21.00
C ASN A 46 2.53 6.04 -20.40
N VAL A 47 1.73 5.15 -20.98
CA VAL A 47 1.72 3.72 -20.57
C VAL A 47 3.06 3.06 -20.88
N ASP A 48 3.63 3.29 -22.07
CA ASP A 48 4.96 2.80 -22.43
C ASP A 48 6.05 3.36 -21.51
N CYS A 49 5.91 4.62 -21.11
CA CYS A 49 6.79 5.23 -20.14
C CYS A 49 6.70 4.53 -18.77
N LEU A 50 5.51 4.18 -18.27
CA LEU A 50 5.38 3.43 -17.02
C LEU A 50 6.15 2.09 -17.09
N MET A 51 5.98 1.36 -18.19
CA MET A 51 6.68 0.08 -18.42
C MET A 51 8.20 0.27 -18.48
N SER A 52 8.69 1.33 -19.14
CA SER A 52 10.14 1.62 -19.22
C SER A 52 10.79 1.96 -17.87
N PHE A 53 9.99 2.34 -16.87
CA PHE A 53 10.44 2.59 -15.50
C PHE A 53 10.29 1.36 -14.59
N GLY A 54 10.00 0.18 -15.16
CA GLY A 54 9.95 -1.10 -14.45
C GLY A 54 8.60 -1.46 -13.85
N ILE A 55 7.54 -0.70 -14.14
CA ILE A 55 6.18 -1.05 -13.71
C ILE A 55 5.69 -2.22 -14.54
N LYS A 56 5.24 -3.27 -13.86
CA LYS A 56 4.80 -4.50 -14.51
C LYS A 56 3.46 -4.33 -15.20
N ASN A 57 3.22 -5.09 -16.27
CA ASN A 57 1.96 -5.06 -17.02
C ASN A 57 0.76 -5.37 -16.14
N GLU A 58 0.91 -6.31 -15.21
CA GLU A 58 -0.13 -6.74 -14.29
C GLU A 58 -0.51 -5.63 -13.28
N ALA A 59 0.43 -4.70 -13.01
CA ALA A 59 0.20 -3.59 -12.11
C ALA A 59 -0.42 -2.36 -12.80
N LEU A 60 -0.35 -2.26 -14.13
CA LEU A 60 -0.85 -1.12 -14.91
C LEU A 60 -2.33 -0.83 -14.64
N PRO A 61 -3.26 -1.81 -14.66
CA PRO A 61 -4.66 -1.57 -14.31
C PRO A 61 -4.83 -0.89 -12.96
N SER A 62 -4.07 -1.35 -11.95
CA SER A 62 -4.14 -0.82 -10.59
C SER A 62 -3.59 0.59 -10.50
N VAL A 63 -2.46 0.86 -11.14
CA VAL A 63 -1.84 2.20 -11.20
C VAL A 63 -2.78 3.19 -11.87
N ILE A 64 -3.33 2.82 -13.03
CA ILE A 64 -4.22 3.68 -13.82
C ILE A 64 -5.55 3.87 -13.12
N ALA A 65 -6.11 2.87 -12.43
CA ALA A 65 -7.36 3.02 -11.70
C ALA A 65 -7.21 3.90 -10.44
N GLN A 66 -6.09 3.77 -9.73
CA GLN A 66 -5.77 4.59 -8.54
C GLN A 66 -5.54 6.06 -8.88
N TYR A 67 -4.79 6.32 -9.95
CA TYR A 67 -4.40 7.68 -10.34
C TYR A 67 -4.54 7.97 -11.84
N PRO A 68 -5.78 7.97 -12.37
CA PRO A 68 -6.06 8.11 -13.80
C PRO A 68 -5.42 9.30 -14.52
N GLN A 69 -5.18 10.42 -13.83
CA GLN A 69 -4.51 11.58 -14.42
C GLN A 69 -3.08 11.30 -14.86
N ILE A 70 -2.46 10.22 -14.38
CA ILE A 70 -1.11 9.78 -14.81
C ILE A 70 -1.02 9.62 -16.33
N LEU A 71 -2.13 9.28 -16.98
CA LEU A 71 -2.22 9.11 -18.43
C LEU A 71 -2.06 10.41 -19.22
N GLY A 72 -2.21 11.58 -18.59
CA GLY A 72 -2.11 12.89 -19.25
C GLY A 72 -0.98 13.77 -18.73
N LEU A 73 -0.15 13.29 -17.80
CA LEU A 73 0.96 14.07 -17.26
C LEU A 73 2.15 14.10 -18.24
N PRO A 74 3.07 15.08 -18.11
CA PRO A 74 4.41 15.01 -18.71
C PRO A 74 5.23 13.94 -17.97
N LEU A 75 4.85 12.69 -18.16
CA LEU A 75 5.14 11.60 -17.23
C LEU A 75 6.63 11.25 -17.20
N LYS A 76 7.27 11.19 -18.37
CA LYS A 76 8.72 10.91 -18.49
C LYS A 76 9.57 11.86 -17.63
N ALA A 77 9.35 13.18 -17.77
CA ALA A 77 10.09 14.17 -17.00
C ALA A 77 9.83 14.07 -15.49
N LYS A 78 8.57 13.85 -15.10
CA LYS A 78 8.19 13.69 -13.69
C LYS A 78 8.78 12.43 -13.07
N LEU A 79 8.70 11.30 -13.77
CA LEU A 79 9.26 10.02 -13.31
C LEU A 79 10.78 10.09 -13.18
N SER A 80 11.49 10.61 -14.18
CA SER A 80 12.95 10.78 -14.11
C SER A 80 13.37 11.64 -12.92
N SER A 81 12.70 12.78 -12.72
CA SER A 81 13.00 13.69 -11.61
C SER A 81 12.73 13.05 -10.25
N GLN A 82 11.60 12.37 -10.10
CA GLN A 82 11.25 11.70 -8.85
C GLN A 82 12.15 10.49 -8.57
N GLN A 83 12.42 9.64 -9.56
CA GLN A 83 13.31 8.50 -9.41
C GLN A 83 14.70 8.94 -8.97
N TYR A 84 15.26 9.98 -9.60
CA TYR A 84 16.54 10.56 -9.21
C TYR A 84 16.52 11.07 -7.76
N PHE A 85 15.46 11.77 -7.36
CA PHE A 85 15.30 12.26 -5.99
C PHE A 85 15.24 11.10 -4.97
N PHE A 86 14.44 10.07 -5.23
CA PHE A 86 14.33 8.88 -4.36
C PHE A 86 15.67 8.15 -4.24
N ASN A 87 16.41 8.01 -5.34
CA ASN A 87 17.73 7.41 -5.33
C ASN A 87 18.73 8.25 -4.52
N LEU A 88 18.77 9.57 -4.75
CA LEU A 88 19.72 10.44 -4.08
C LEU A 88 19.47 10.55 -2.57
N LYS A 89 18.21 10.77 -2.17
CA LYS A 89 17.82 11.07 -0.78
C LYS A 89 17.52 9.84 0.06
N LEU A 90 16.94 8.79 -0.53
CA LEU A 90 16.50 7.60 0.20
C LEU A 90 17.29 6.34 -0.17
N LYS A 91 18.23 6.42 -1.13
CA LYS A 91 18.97 5.26 -1.64
C LYS A 91 18.06 4.14 -2.17
N ILE A 92 16.87 4.52 -2.65
CA ILE A 92 15.95 3.60 -3.29
C ILE A 92 16.39 3.43 -4.75
N ASP A 93 16.56 2.18 -5.15
CA ASP A 93 16.93 1.76 -6.48
C ASP A 93 15.74 1.87 -7.47
N PRO A 94 15.98 1.80 -8.79
CA PRO A 94 14.91 1.85 -9.79
C PRO A 94 13.76 0.86 -9.54
N ASP A 95 14.07 -0.39 -9.15
CA ASP A 95 13.05 -1.41 -8.90
C ASP A 95 12.25 -1.11 -7.63
N GLY A 96 12.91 -0.63 -6.57
CA GLY A 96 12.25 -0.11 -5.38
C GLY A 96 11.32 1.05 -5.68
N PHE A 97 11.73 1.97 -6.56
CA PHE A 97 10.91 3.10 -6.98
C PHE A 97 9.69 2.66 -7.81
N ALA A 98 9.84 1.68 -8.71
CA ALA A 98 8.73 1.09 -9.44
C ALA A 98 7.68 0.51 -8.48
N ARG A 99 8.10 -0.26 -7.48
CA ARG A 99 7.21 -0.80 -6.43
C ARG A 99 6.49 0.30 -5.63
N VAL A 100 7.16 1.44 -5.39
CA VAL A 100 6.53 2.60 -4.74
C VAL A 100 5.41 3.17 -5.61
N ILE A 101 5.61 3.30 -6.93
CA ILE A 101 4.58 3.79 -7.86
C ILE A 101 3.41 2.81 -7.96
N GLU A 102 3.68 1.49 -8.03
CA GLU A 102 2.64 0.46 -8.07
C GLU A 102 1.67 0.55 -6.88
N ARG A 103 2.21 0.90 -5.70
CA ARG A 103 1.43 1.06 -4.46
C ARG A 103 0.83 2.45 -4.26
N MET A 104 1.47 3.50 -4.78
CA MET A 104 1.00 4.89 -4.66
C MET A 104 1.44 5.73 -5.87
N PRO A 105 0.68 5.69 -6.97
CA PRO A 105 1.06 6.41 -8.19
C PRO A 105 1.10 7.94 -8.04
N GLN A 106 0.40 8.48 -7.04
CA GLN A 106 0.37 9.90 -6.70
C GLN A 106 1.77 10.44 -6.37
N ILE A 107 2.71 9.58 -6.01
CA ILE A 107 4.09 9.94 -5.68
C ILE A 107 4.76 10.73 -6.82
N VAL A 108 4.37 10.45 -8.07
CA VAL A 108 4.89 11.12 -9.27
C VAL A 108 4.62 12.63 -9.25
N SER A 109 3.53 13.05 -8.60
CA SER A 109 3.14 14.46 -8.47
C SER A 109 3.36 15.05 -7.08
N LEU A 110 3.80 14.26 -6.10
CA LEU A 110 3.97 14.75 -4.74
C LEU A 110 5.23 15.63 -4.64
N ASN A 111 5.10 16.78 -3.99
CA ASN A 111 6.22 17.70 -3.81
C ASN A 111 7.30 17.07 -2.93
N GLN A 112 8.57 17.18 -3.35
CA GLN A 112 9.73 16.64 -2.62
C GLN A 112 9.81 17.16 -1.18
N ASN A 113 9.46 18.44 -0.95
CA ASN A 113 9.40 19.03 0.40
C ASN A 113 8.33 18.41 1.30
N VAL A 114 7.24 17.89 0.71
CA VAL A 114 6.20 17.17 1.47
C VAL A 114 6.71 15.78 1.81
N ILE A 115 7.35 15.09 0.86
CA ILE A 115 7.96 13.76 1.06
C ILE A 115 9.02 13.77 2.16
N MET A 116 9.90 14.78 2.19
CA MET A 116 10.99 14.83 3.16
C MET A 116 10.51 15.03 4.60
N LYS A 117 9.36 15.67 4.83
CA LYS A 117 8.86 15.94 6.18
C LYS A 117 8.66 14.64 7.02
N PRO A 118 7.92 13.62 6.54
CA PRO A 118 7.85 12.33 7.22
C PRO A 118 9.19 11.59 7.30
N VAL A 119 10.01 11.67 6.25
CA VAL A 119 11.33 11.01 6.22
C VAL A 119 12.23 11.56 7.32
N ASP A 120 12.40 12.89 7.39
CA ASP A 120 13.23 13.57 8.38
C ASP A 120 12.71 13.32 9.80
N PHE A 121 11.39 13.22 9.96
CA PHE A 121 10.79 12.82 11.23
C PHE A 121 11.25 11.42 11.66
N LEU A 122 11.16 10.41 10.78
CA LEU A 122 11.56 9.03 11.09
C LEU A 122 13.06 8.90 11.34
N LEU A 123 13.89 9.56 10.52
CA LEU A 123 15.34 9.64 10.73
C LEU A 123 15.66 10.28 12.08
N GLY A 124 14.97 11.38 12.43
CA GLY A 124 15.07 12.07 13.71
C GLY A 124 14.51 11.28 14.90
N ARG A 125 13.97 10.07 14.70
CA ARG A 125 13.65 9.10 15.77
C ARG A 125 14.74 8.03 15.95
N GLY A 126 15.82 8.11 15.20
CA GLY A 126 16.92 7.13 15.22
C GLY A 126 16.65 5.88 14.40
N ILE A 127 15.66 5.91 13.50
CA ILE A 127 15.44 4.82 12.53
C ILE A 127 16.51 4.96 11.44
N PRO A 128 17.32 3.92 11.16
CA PRO A 128 18.34 3.96 10.12
C PRO A 128 17.75 4.30 8.75
N ALA A 129 18.51 5.02 7.92
CA ALA A 129 18.04 5.44 6.59
C ALA A 129 17.64 4.26 5.69
N GLU A 130 18.36 3.14 5.80
CA GLU A 130 18.04 1.90 5.08
C GLU A 130 16.67 1.33 5.49
N ASP A 131 16.35 1.38 6.78
CA ASP A 131 15.07 0.91 7.31
C ASP A 131 13.93 1.85 6.92
N VAL A 132 14.17 3.17 6.93
CA VAL A 132 13.20 4.15 6.40
C VAL A 132 12.93 3.89 4.91
N ALA A 133 13.97 3.59 4.12
CA ALA A 133 13.81 3.24 2.71
C ALA A 133 12.95 1.96 2.53
N LYS A 134 13.20 0.91 3.32
CA LYS A 134 12.37 -0.31 3.35
C LYS A 134 10.92 0.01 3.70
N MET A 135 10.69 0.84 4.71
CA MET A 135 9.34 1.28 5.11
C MET A 135 8.63 2.01 3.96
N VAL A 136 9.33 2.92 3.26
CA VAL A 136 8.78 3.68 2.13
C VAL A 136 8.42 2.77 0.96
N VAL A 137 9.28 1.81 0.62
CA VAL A 137 9.00 0.84 -0.45
C VAL A 137 7.77 -0.02 -0.10
N LYS A 138 7.63 -0.41 1.16
CA LYS A 138 6.52 -1.23 1.64
C LYS A 138 5.20 -0.45 1.72
N CYS A 139 5.21 0.75 2.29
CA CYS A 139 4.02 1.58 2.54
C CYS A 139 4.28 3.05 2.16
N PRO A 140 4.29 3.41 0.87
CA PRO A 140 4.58 4.78 0.43
C PRO A 140 3.57 5.83 0.92
N GLN A 141 2.38 5.41 1.36
CA GLN A 141 1.37 6.27 1.98
C GLN A 141 1.92 7.01 3.21
N LEU A 142 2.94 6.47 3.87
CA LEU A 142 3.62 7.13 4.99
C LEU A 142 4.18 8.51 4.62
N LEU A 143 4.54 8.73 3.35
CA LEU A 143 5.11 9.98 2.83
C LEU A 143 4.09 11.10 2.65
N ALA A 144 2.80 10.77 2.66
CA ALA A 144 1.71 11.75 2.56
C ALA A 144 1.08 12.09 3.92
N LEU A 145 1.56 11.48 5.01
CA LEU A 145 1.03 11.72 6.35
C LEU A 145 1.45 13.10 6.88
N GLN A 146 0.54 13.72 7.63
CA GLN A 146 0.87 14.91 8.40
C GLN A 146 1.78 14.51 9.57
N VAL A 147 2.94 15.17 9.68
CA VAL A 147 3.94 14.87 10.73
C VAL A 147 3.34 14.97 12.13
N GLY A 148 2.39 15.86 12.37
CA GLY A 148 1.70 15.96 13.67
C GLY A 148 0.95 14.66 14.04
N LEU A 149 0.24 14.05 13.10
CA LEU A 149 -0.47 12.78 13.31
C LEU A 149 0.49 11.60 13.48
N MET A 150 1.54 11.57 12.65
CA MET A 150 2.59 10.56 12.75
C MET A 150 3.31 10.64 14.10
N LYS A 151 3.58 11.86 14.59
CA LYS A 151 4.19 12.14 15.90
C LYS A 151 3.35 11.59 17.05
N ASN A 152 2.05 11.86 17.05
CA ASN A 152 1.14 11.36 18.09
C ASN A 152 1.12 9.83 18.12
N SER A 153 1.02 9.19 16.96
CA SER A 153 0.99 7.72 16.84
C SER A 153 2.31 7.08 17.25
N TYR A 154 3.44 7.70 16.90
CA TYR A 154 4.77 7.24 17.30
C TYR A 154 4.98 7.32 18.82
N TYR A 155 4.59 8.42 19.48
CA TYR A 155 4.74 8.52 20.93
C TYR A 155 3.83 7.57 21.69
N TYR A 156 2.61 7.35 21.19
CA TYR A 156 1.75 6.30 21.74
C TYR A 156 2.41 4.92 21.62
N PHE A 157 2.97 4.59 20.46
CA PHE A 157 3.70 3.34 20.24
C PHE A 157 4.88 3.15 21.20
N LYS A 158 5.70 4.19 21.35
CA LYS A 158 6.93 4.10 22.11
C LYS A 158 6.72 4.18 23.62
N SER A 159 5.83 5.07 24.07
CA SER A 159 5.62 5.36 25.50
C SER A 159 4.50 4.52 26.11
N GLU A 160 3.33 4.48 25.47
CA GLU A 160 2.14 3.81 26.04
C GLU A 160 2.11 2.31 25.71
N MET A 161 2.52 1.94 24.49
CA MET A 161 2.60 0.52 24.10
C MET A 161 3.93 -0.13 24.52
N GLY A 162 4.99 0.66 24.72
CA GLY A 162 6.30 0.16 25.14
C GLY A 162 6.96 -0.80 24.14
N ARG A 163 6.59 -0.75 22.86
CA ARG A 163 7.04 -1.71 21.84
C ARG A 163 8.39 -1.33 21.22
N PRO A 164 9.19 -2.32 20.75
CA PRO A 164 10.43 -2.05 20.06
C PRO A 164 10.18 -1.40 18.69
N VAL A 165 11.04 -0.44 18.33
CA VAL A 165 10.94 0.31 17.04
C VAL A 165 11.09 -0.61 15.83
N LYS A 166 11.76 -1.76 15.99
CA LYS A 166 11.88 -2.77 14.93
C LYS A 166 10.53 -3.22 14.38
N GLU A 167 9.52 -3.37 15.25
CA GLU A 167 8.17 -3.76 14.81
C GLU A 167 7.51 -2.68 13.93
N LEU A 168 7.87 -1.41 14.12
CA LEU A 168 7.40 -0.31 13.28
C LEU A 168 8.02 -0.36 11.88
N VAL A 169 9.28 -0.81 11.77
CA VAL A 169 9.94 -1.05 10.48
C VAL A 169 9.33 -2.25 9.77
N GLU A 170 8.99 -3.31 10.52
CA GLU A 170 8.34 -4.51 10.01
C GLU A 170 6.88 -4.24 9.58
N PHE A 171 6.18 -3.30 10.23
CA PHE A 171 4.79 -2.93 9.93
C PHE A 171 4.59 -1.40 9.90
N PRO A 172 5.10 -0.70 8.88
CA PRO A 172 5.01 0.78 8.76
C PRO A 172 3.57 1.28 8.63
N GLU A 173 2.65 0.43 8.17
CA GLU A 173 1.22 0.70 8.05
C GLU A 173 0.59 1.14 9.38
N TYR A 174 1.20 0.77 10.52
CA TYR A 174 0.82 1.28 11.84
C TYR A 174 0.60 2.80 11.85
N LEU A 175 1.50 3.56 11.22
CA LEU A 175 1.44 5.04 11.22
C LEU A 175 0.29 5.60 10.37
N THR A 176 -0.29 4.77 9.50
CA THR A 176 -1.41 5.16 8.63
C THR A 176 -2.78 4.95 9.28
N TYR A 177 -2.86 4.14 10.34
CA TYR A 177 -4.11 3.95 11.07
C TYR A 177 -4.38 5.13 12.01
N SER A 178 -5.67 5.44 12.17
CA SER A 178 -6.12 6.46 13.12
C SER A 178 -5.78 6.05 14.55
N LEU A 179 -5.07 6.93 15.25
CA LEU A 179 -4.69 6.74 16.65
C LEU A 179 -5.92 6.61 17.56
N GLU A 180 -6.86 7.55 17.45
CA GLU A 180 -8.00 7.66 18.36
C GLU A 180 -9.09 6.64 18.05
N SER A 181 -9.36 6.35 16.78
CA SER A 181 -10.47 5.47 16.40
C SER A 181 -10.08 4.01 16.21
N ARG A 182 -8.80 3.69 15.96
CA ARG A 182 -8.36 2.31 15.70
C ARG A 182 -7.29 1.82 16.66
N ILE A 183 -6.17 2.53 16.79
CA ILE A 183 -5.02 2.03 17.55
C ILE A 183 -5.33 1.95 19.05
N LYS A 184 -5.74 3.07 19.67
CA LYS A 184 -6.04 3.14 21.11
C LYS A 184 -7.14 2.17 21.54
N PRO A 185 -8.34 2.15 20.91
CA PRO A 185 -9.43 1.30 21.38
C PRO A 185 -9.07 -0.19 21.29
N ARG A 186 -8.40 -0.60 20.20
CA ARG A 186 -8.01 -2.00 20.03
C ARG A 186 -6.91 -2.40 21.00
N TYR A 187 -5.90 -1.56 21.21
CA TYR A 187 -4.81 -1.86 22.14
C TYR A 187 -5.30 -1.95 23.60
N GLN A 188 -6.18 -1.05 24.03
CA GLN A 188 -6.79 -1.10 25.37
C GLN A 188 -7.56 -2.41 25.62
N ARG A 189 -8.27 -2.91 24.60
CA ARG A 189 -8.99 -4.18 24.69
C ARG A 189 -8.08 -5.41 24.71
N LEU A 190 -6.92 -5.34 24.08
CA LEU A 190 -5.90 -6.38 24.20
C LEU A 190 -5.29 -6.40 25.60
N GLN A 191 -5.00 -5.22 26.16
CA GLN A 191 -4.47 -5.09 27.51
C GLN A 191 -5.45 -5.64 28.56
N SER A 192 -6.75 -5.32 28.46
CA SER A 192 -7.74 -5.81 29.43
C SER A 192 -7.91 -7.33 29.41
N LYS A 193 -7.57 -7.99 28.30
CA LYS A 193 -7.56 -9.45 28.17
C LYS A 193 -6.18 -10.10 28.34
N GLY A 194 -5.13 -9.30 28.55
CA GLY A 194 -3.75 -9.80 28.65
C GLY A 194 -3.19 -10.42 27.36
N ILE A 195 -3.74 -10.10 26.19
CA ILE A 195 -3.33 -10.68 24.91
C ILE A 195 -2.10 -9.94 24.38
N ARG A 196 -1.06 -10.70 24.01
CA ARG A 196 0.13 -10.19 23.29
C ARG A 196 0.11 -10.71 21.86
N CYS A 197 0.24 -9.81 20.88
CA CYS A 197 0.20 -10.17 19.45
C CYS A 197 0.98 -9.14 18.60
N SER A 198 1.26 -9.47 17.34
CA SER A 198 1.88 -8.55 16.38
C SER A 198 0.96 -7.37 16.04
N LEU A 199 1.54 -6.25 15.56
CA LEU A 199 0.77 -5.07 15.13
C LEU A 199 -0.22 -5.41 14.00
N ALA A 200 0.24 -6.18 13.02
CA ALA A 200 -0.59 -6.60 11.90
C ALA A 200 -1.83 -7.39 12.37
N TRP A 201 -1.69 -8.25 13.38
CA TRP A 201 -2.80 -9.09 13.85
C TRP A 201 -3.98 -8.26 14.37
N PHE A 202 -3.76 -7.19 15.12
CA PHE A 202 -4.88 -6.41 15.65
C PHE A 202 -5.24 -5.17 14.83
N LEU A 203 -4.38 -4.71 13.93
CA LEU A 203 -4.65 -3.51 13.12
C LEU A 203 -5.08 -3.84 11.70
N ASN A 204 -4.50 -4.88 11.09
CA ASN A 204 -4.77 -5.25 9.71
C ASN A 204 -5.99 -6.19 9.60
N CYS A 205 -7.13 -5.74 10.11
CA CYS A 205 -8.41 -6.45 10.00
C CYS A 205 -9.59 -5.51 10.21
N SER A 206 -10.76 -5.90 9.69
CA SER A 206 -12.03 -5.21 9.96
C SER A 206 -12.38 -5.19 11.45
N ASP A 207 -13.30 -4.34 11.86
CA ASP A 207 -13.77 -4.32 13.25
C ASP A 207 -14.42 -5.64 13.62
N GLN A 208 -15.26 -6.19 12.75
CA GLN A 208 -15.88 -7.51 12.94
C GLN A 208 -14.83 -8.62 13.18
N ARG A 209 -13.83 -8.74 12.31
CA ARG A 209 -12.80 -9.78 12.45
C ARG A 209 -11.94 -9.59 13.70
N PHE A 210 -11.73 -8.33 14.12
CA PHE A 210 -11.08 -8.04 15.39
C PHE A 210 -11.93 -8.50 16.59
N GLU A 211 -13.25 -8.31 16.56
CA GLU A 211 -14.16 -8.82 17.60
C GLU A 211 -14.15 -10.34 17.71
N GLU A 212 -14.22 -11.02 16.57
CA GLU A 212 -14.17 -12.50 16.49
C GLU A 212 -12.87 -13.02 17.09
N ARG A 213 -11.74 -12.43 16.71
CA ARG A 213 -10.41 -12.71 17.27
C ARG A 213 -10.36 -12.53 18.80
N LEU A 214 -11.03 -11.51 19.33
CA LEU A 214 -11.08 -11.28 20.78
C LEU A 214 -11.99 -12.27 21.53
N LYS A 215 -12.99 -12.86 20.89
CA LYS A 215 -13.93 -13.79 21.54
C LYS A 215 -13.35 -15.19 21.77
N GLY A 216 -12.21 -15.51 21.16
CA GLY A 216 -11.45 -16.73 21.46
C GLY A 216 -11.82 -17.96 20.62
N GLU A 217 -12.64 -17.81 19.57
CA GLU A 217 -12.91 -18.91 18.63
C GLU A 217 -11.79 -19.11 17.59
N TYR A 218 -10.77 -18.25 17.58
CA TYR A 218 -9.67 -18.27 16.60
C TYR A 218 -8.34 -17.79 17.22
N ILE A 219 -7.90 -18.45 18.30
CA ILE A 219 -6.49 -18.40 18.69
C ILE A 219 -5.88 -19.70 18.20
N GLU A 220 -5.25 -19.68 17.03
CA GLU A 220 -4.13 -20.60 16.82
C GLU A 220 -3.13 -20.24 17.91
N ALA A 221 -3.07 -21.08 18.94
CA ALA A 221 -1.94 -21.05 19.84
C ALA A 221 -0.71 -21.18 18.95
N GLU A 222 0.21 -20.21 19.04
CA GLU A 222 1.58 -20.48 18.66
C GLU A 222 1.97 -21.75 19.41
N SER A 223 1.93 -22.89 18.70
CA SER A 223 2.22 -24.17 19.30
C SER A 223 3.67 -24.08 19.72
N SER A 224 3.86 -23.96 21.03
CA SER A 224 5.12 -24.22 21.70
C SER A 224 5.67 -25.54 21.15
N CYS A 225 6.79 -25.43 20.44
CA CYS A 225 7.84 -26.43 20.22
C CYS A 225 7.42 -27.90 20.44
N PRO A 226 7.36 -28.77 19.41
CA PRO A 226 7.17 -30.19 19.67
C PRO A 226 8.35 -30.71 20.50
N SER A 227 8.04 -31.21 21.70
CA SER A 227 9.02 -31.92 22.52
C SER A 227 9.46 -33.17 21.76
N PHE A 228 10.76 -33.29 21.55
CA PHE A 228 11.39 -34.48 21.01
C PHE A 228 11.29 -35.60 22.05
N TYR A 229 10.38 -36.56 21.84
CA TYR A 229 10.52 -37.90 22.41
C TYR A 229 11.33 -38.75 21.44
N MET A 230 12.54 -39.13 21.86
CA MET A 230 13.45 -39.97 21.09
C MET A 230 12.82 -41.37 20.94
N GLY A 231 12.35 -41.72 19.73
CA GLY A 231 11.91 -43.09 19.39
C GLY A 231 10.50 -43.26 18.79
N GLY A 232 9.72 -42.20 18.55
CA GLY A 232 8.40 -42.28 17.90
C GLY A 232 8.41 -41.90 16.41
N ARG A 233 7.55 -42.55 15.59
CA ARG A 233 7.40 -42.30 14.15
C ARG A 233 7.02 -40.84 13.86
N LEU A 234 7.71 -40.22 12.91
CA LEU A 234 7.41 -38.88 12.40
C LEU A 234 6.17 -38.95 11.50
N GLU A 235 5.04 -38.45 11.98
CA GLU A 235 3.86 -38.18 11.15
C GLU A 235 3.82 -36.68 10.84
N LEU A 236 3.93 -36.34 9.54
CA LEU A 236 3.80 -34.99 9.04
C LEU A 236 2.32 -34.70 8.80
N PRO A 237 1.71 -33.66 9.40
CA PRO A 237 0.41 -33.18 8.96
C PRO A 237 0.54 -32.61 7.56
N GLY A 238 -0.29 -33.12 6.64
CA GLY A 238 -0.39 -32.64 5.27
C GLY A 238 -0.65 -31.14 5.21
N SER A 239 0.02 -30.48 4.28
CA SER A 239 -0.15 -29.08 3.96
C SER A 239 -1.54 -28.83 3.37
N ASP A 240 -2.52 -28.52 4.21
CA ASP A 240 -3.73 -27.87 3.72
C ASP A 240 -3.40 -26.39 3.49
N LEU A 241 -3.17 -26.10 2.22
CA LEU A 241 -3.05 -24.76 1.67
C LEU A 241 -4.24 -23.92 2.12
N VAL A 242 -3.90 -22.85 2.83
CA VAL A 242 -4.77 -21.78 3.28
C VAL A 242 -5.66 -21.32 2.11
N SER A 243 -6.98 -21.48 2.24
CA SER A 243 -7.92 -20.72 1.41
C SER A 243 -7.86 -19.27 1.89
N GLU A 244 -6.96 -18.50 1.31
CA GLU A 244 -7.16 -17.06 1.23
C GLU A 244 -8.54 -16.87 0.58
N GLU A 245 -9.47 -16.23 1.27
CA GLU A 245 -10.55 -15.57 0.55
C GLU A 245 -9.86 -14.50 -0.30
N GLU A 246 -9.51 -14.87 -1.54
CA GLU A 246 -9.04 -13.95 -2.57
C GLU A 246 -10.14 -12.89 -2.74
N GLU A 247 -9.99 -11.74 -2.07
CA GLU A 247 -10.73 -10.54 -2.44
C GLU A 247 -10.49 -10.35 -3.94
N SER A 248 -11.54 -10.49 -4.76
CA SER A 248 -11.41 -10.41 -6.21
C SER A 248 -10.62 -9.15 -6.59
N ASP A 249 -9.71 -9.25 -7.56
CA ASP A 249 -8.93 -8.10 -8.05
C ASP A 249 -9.83 -6.89 -8.37
N ASP A 250 -11.06 -7.14 -8.82
CA ASP A 250 -12.09 -6.13 -9.04
C ASP A 250 -12.50 -5.37 -7.76
N GLU A 251 -12.56 -6.04 -6.61
CA GLU A 251 -12.94 -5.48 -5.31
C GLU A 251 -11.77 -4.73 -4.65
N MET A 252 -10.53 -5.20 -4.84
CA MET A 252 -9.32 -4.45 -4.47
C MET A 252 -9.19 -3.16 -5.28
N LEU A 253 -9.38 -3.23 -6.60
CA LEU A 253 -9.40 -2.06 -7.49
C LEU A 253 -10.56 -1.11 -7.16
N TYR A 254 -11.72 -1.66 -6.79
CA TYR A 254 -12.89 -0.91 -6.34
C TYR A 254 -12.55 -0.06 -5.11
N ARG A 255 -11.99 -0.63 -4.04
CA ARG A 255 -11.68 0.14 -2.82
C ARG A 255 -10.67 1.24 -3.08
N ARG A 256 -9.66 0.96 -3.90
CA ARG A 256 -8.61 1.91 -4.29
C ARG A 256 -9.11 3.08 -5.16
N THR A 257 -10.20 2.88 -5.92
CA THR A 257 -10.85 3.95 -6.72
C THR A 257 -11.91 4.74 -5.95
N VAL A 258 -12.40 4.21 -4.82
CA VAL A 258 -13.45 4.83 -3.99
C VAL A 258 -12.88 5.60 -2.80
N ALA A 259 -11.72 5.21 -2.26
CA ALA A 259 -11.11 5.81 -1.05
C ALA A 259 -10.26 7.08 -1.27
N LEU A 260 -10.32 7.70 -2.45
CA LEU A 260 -9.65 8.97 -2.77
C LEU A 260 -10.62 9.95 -3.44
#